data_AF-A0A9E0VK61-F1
#
_entry.id   AF-A0A9E0VK61-F1
#
_cell.length_a   1.000
_cell.length_b   1.000
_cell.length_c   1.000
_cell.angle_alpha   90.00
_cell.angle_beta   90.00
_cell.angle_gamma   90.00
#
_symmetry.space_group_name_H-M   'P 1'
#
loop_
_entity.id
_entity.type
_entity.pdbx_description
1 polymer ?
#
loop_
_entity_poly.entity_id
_entity_poly.type
_entity_poly.pdbx_seq_one_letter_code
_entity_poly.pdbx_strand_id
1 'polypeptide(L)'
;MSNVISIRAFKALRDQDNEELAYRARILSMSKVELLEEMVRFQEERKTVGTLTPSMMLRGRHLFRALEESADSQELKILSRSYRRHLDYEIAAAREGRSN
;
A
#
# COMPACT_ATOMS: atom_id res chain seq x y z
N MET A 1 -22.25 -28.58 -0.10
CA MET A 1 -21.03 -28.11 0.58
C MET A 1 -21.40 -26.85 1.35
N SER A 2 -21.43 -26.90 2.67
CA SER A 2 -21.84 -25.76 3.51
C SER A 2 -20.69 -24.77 3.59
N ASN A 3 -20.79 -23.65 2.87
CA ASN A 3 -19.86 -22.52 2.97
C ASN A 3 -20.09 -21.81 4.31
N VAL A 4 -19.55 -22.39 5.39
CA VAL A 4 -19.54 -21.73 6.70
C VAL A 4 -18.46 -20.66 6.64
N ILE A 5 -18.86 -19.46 6.21
CA ILE A 5 -18.01 -18.28 6.29
C ILE A 5 -17.80 -17.98 7.77
N SER A 6 -16.59 -18.22 8.26
CA SER A 6 -16.20 -17.93 9.64
C SER A 6 -16.44 -16.45 9.94
N ILE A 7 -17.25 -16.17 10.97
CA ILE A 7 -17.48 -14.81 11.48
C ILE A 7 -16.15 -14.12 11.82
N ARG A 8 -15.13 -14.88 12.24
CA ARG A 8 -13.78 -14.36 12.49
C ARG A 8 -13.07 -13.93 11.22
N ALA A 9 -13.20 -14.70 10.13
CA ALA A 9 -12.64 -14.33 8.83
C ALA A 9 -13.31 -13.07 8.28
N PHE A 10 -14.63 -12.95 8.42
CA PHE A 10 -15.36 -11.74 8.02
C PHE A 10 -14.95 -10.50 8.83
N LYS A 11 -14.76 -10.66 10.14
CA LYS A 11 -14.29 -9.57 11.01
C LYS A 11 -12.87 -9.12 10.64
N ALA A 12 -11.95 -10.06 10.39
CA ALA A 12 -10.58 -9.74 9.97
C ALA A 12 -10.53 -8.98 8.64
N LEU A 13 -11.34 -9.39 7.66
CA LEU A 13 -11.47 -8.69 6.38
C LEU A 13 -12.00 -7.26 6.56
N ARG A 14 -13.07 -7.10 7.35
CA ARG A 14 -13.66 -5.79 7.62
C ARG A 14 -12.72 -4.86 8.39
N ASP A 15 -11.98 -5.39 9.36
CA ASP A 15 -11.04 -4.61 10.15
C ASP A 15 -9.85 -4.17 9.28
N GLN A 16 -9.40 -5.02 8.35
CA GLN A 16 -8.38 -4.68 7.34
C GLN A 16 -8.85 -3.58 6.36
N ASP A 17 -10.11 -3.62 5.92
CA ASP A 17 -10.71 -2.58 5.07
C ASP A 17 -10.78 -1.23 5.79
N ASN A 18 -11.16 -1.22 7.07
CA ASN A 18 -11.22 0.00 7.88
C ASN A 18 -9.82 0.61 8.10
N GLU A 19 -8.82 -0.21 8.38
CA GLU A 19 -7.44 0.25 8.50
C GLU A 19 -6.91 0.84 7.19
N GLU A 20 -7.25 0.24 6.05
CA GLU A 20 -6.88 0.76 4.74
C GLU A 20 -7.54 2.13 4.48
N LEU A 21 -8.84 2.25 4.76
CA LEU A 21 -9.57 3.51 4.60
C LEU A 21 -8.99 4.62 5.49
N ALA A 22 -8.68 4.30 6.75
CA ALA A 22 -8.07 5.24 7.68
C ALA A 22 -6.67 5.67 7.21
N TYR A 23 -5.87 4.72 6.73
CA TYR A 23 -4.55 5.03 6.17
C TYR A 23 -4.65 5.94 4.94
N ARG A 24 -5.57 5.63 4.01
CA ARG A 24 -5.81 6.45 2.83
C ARG A 24 -6.25 7.87 3.20
N ALA A 25 -7.14 8.02 4.16
CA ALA A 25 -7.57 9.33 4.65
C ALA A 25 -6.38 10.13 5.21
N ARG A 26 -5.51 9.48 6.00
CA ARG A 26 -4.27 10.10 6.50
C ARG A 26 -3.37 10.57 5.36
N ILE A 27 -3.09 9.70 4.39
CA ILE A 27 -2.25 10.03 3.22
C ILE A 27 -2.77 11.25 2.47
N LEU A 28 -4.08 11.34 2.23
CA LEU A 28 -4.69 12.46 1.50
C LEU A 28 -4.60 13.80 2.24
N SER A 29 -4.38 13.77 3.55
CA SER A 29 -4.23 14.98 4.38
C SER A 29 -2.77 15.43 4.55
N MET A 30 -1.81 14.61 4.13
CA MET A 30 -0.39 14.88 4.35
C MET A 30 0.15 15.91 3.36
N SER A 31 1.00 16.80 3.86
CA SER A 31 1.87 17.64 3.04
C SER A 31 2.90 16.78 2.31
N LYS A 32 3.53 17.35 1.27
CA LYS A 32 4.60 16.69 0.51
C LYS A 32 5.75 16.21 1.41
N VAL A 33 6.14 16.99 2.42
CA VAL A 33 7.22 16.61 3.35
C VAL A 33 6.81 15.38 4.16
N GLU A 34 5.59 15.38 4.71
CA GLU A 34 5.06 14.25 5.46
C GLU A 34 4.91 12.98 4.60
N LEU A 35 4.55 13.14 3.31
CA LEU A 35 4.52 12.03 2.36
C LEU A 35 5.93 11.45 2.09
N LEU A 36 6.96 12.30 2.02
CA LEU A 36 8.34 11.84 1.86
C LEU A 36 8.85 11.15 3.12
N GLU A 37 8.51 11.64 4.31
CA GLU A 37 8.80 10.95 5.57
C GLU A 37 8.10 9.60 5.65
N GLU A 38 6.84 9.53 5.23
CA GLU A 38 6.08 8.28 5.15
C GLU A 38 6.72 7.31 4.15
N MET A 39 7.26 7.80 3.03
CA MET A 39 8.03 6.99 2.08
C MET A 39 9.26 6.39 2.73
N VAL A 40 10.00 7.15 3.54
CA VAL A 40 11.15 6.63 4.28
C VAL A 40 10.70 5.56 5.27
N ARG A 41 9.66 5.82 6.08
CA ARG A 41 9.09 4.83 7.01
C ARG A 41 8.67 3.54 6.30
N PHE A 42 8.02 3.65 5.15
CA PHE A 42 7.63 2.51 4.33
C PHE A 42 8.84 1.65 3.90
N GLN A 43 9.95 2.29 3.49
CA GLN A 43 11.16 1.56 3.10
C GLN A 43 11.86 0.91 4.29
N GLU A 44 11.86 1.57 5.44
CA GLU A 44 12.40 1.01 6.69
C GLU A 44 11.59 -0.20 7.17
N GLU A 45 10.26 -0.11 7.12
CA GLU A 45 9.36 -1.22 7.42
C GLU A 45 9.62 -2.39 6.47
N ARG A 46 9.70 -2.12 5.16
CA ARG A 46 10.00 -3.15 4.15
C ARG A 46 11.35 -3.81 4.39
N LYS A 47 12.38 -3.03 4.75
CA LYS A 47 13.71 -3.55 5.08
C LYS A 47 13.67 -4.45 6.31
N THR A 48 12.85 -4.10 7.31
CA THR A 48 12.72 -4.84 8.57
C THR A 48 11.94 -6.14 8.39
N VAL A 49 10.83 -6.11 7.66
CA VAL A 49 10.01 -7.31 7.37
C VAL A 49 10.70 -8.21 6.34
N GLY A 50 11.50 -7.64 5.44
CA GLY A 50 12.24 -8.34 4.40
C GLY A 50 11.41 -8.74 3.18
N THR A 51 10.09 -8.63 3.24
CA THR A 51 9.15 -8.95 2.16
C THR A 51 8.02 -7.94 2.08
N LEU A 52 7.34 -7.87 0.92
CA LEU A 52 6.12 -7.07 0.75
C LEU A 52 4.91 -7.88 1.22
N THR A 53 4.30 -7.48 2.33
CA THR A 53 3.03 -8.07 2.76
C THR A 53 1.85 -7.45 1.98
N PRO A 54 0.70 -8.14 1.86
CA PRO A 54 -0.46 -7.59 1.15
C PRO A 54 -0.91 -6.22 1.68
N SER A 55 -0.88 -6.01 3.00
CA SER A 55 -1.22 -4.72 3.61
C SER A 55 -0.21 -3.62 3.25
N MET A 56 1.08 -3.95 3.24
CA MET A 56 2.12 -3.02 2.78
C MET A 56 1.94 -2.65 1.32
N MET A 57 1.64 -3.60 0.45
CA MET A 57 1.43 -3.28 -0.97
C MET A 57 0.27 -2.30 -1.18
N LEU A 58 -0.85 -2.51 -0.49
CA LEU A 58 -2.02 -1.63 -0.56
C LEU A 58 -1.70 -0.23 0.00
N ARG A 59 -1.06 -0.15 1.17
CA ARG A 59 -0.64 1.13 1.77
C ARG A 59 0.35 1.87 0.87
N GLY A 60 1.37 1.18 0.38
CA GLY A 60 2.36 1.73 -0.54
C GLY A 60 1.71 2.26 -1.82
N ARG A 61 0.71 1.57 -2.37
CA ARG A 61 -0.03 2.03 -3.55
C ARG A 61 -0.68 3.40 -3.32
N HIS A 62 -1.33 3.61 -2.17
CA HIS A 62 -1.93 4.91 -1.82
C HIS A 62 -0.87 5.98 -1.64
N LEU A 63 0.21 5.66 -0.91
CA LEU A 63 1.33 6.57 -0.66
C LEU A 63 2.02 7.04 -1.95
N PHE A 64 2.43 6.11 -2.81
CA PHE A 64 3.14 6.45 -4.05
C PHE A 64 2.22 7.12 -5.08
N ARG A 65 0.91 6.89 -5.03
CA ARG A 65 -0.04 7.68 -5.80
C ARG A 65 -0.07 9.14 -5.32
N ALA A 66 -0.19 9.36 -4.01
CA ALA A 66 -0.20 10.71 -3.45
C ALA A 66 1.12 11.46 -3.73
N LEU A 67 2.26 10.79 -3.61
CA LEU A 67 3.57 11.35 -3.97
C LEU A 67 3.71 11.70 -5.45
N GLU A 68 3.14 10.89 -6.36
CA GLU A 68 3.12 11.20 -7.79
C GLU A 68 2.26 12.45 -8.08
N GLU A 69 1.12 12.56 -7.41
CA GLU A 69 0.18 13.68 -7.56
C GLU A 69 0.74 14.98 -6.94
N SER A 70 1.52 14.89 -5.85
CA SER A 70 2.16 16.03 -5.18
C SER A 70 3.58 16.35 -5.70
N ALA A 71 4.05 15.67 -6.75
CA ALA A 71 5.42 15.81 -7.22
C ALA A 71 5.62 17.11 -8.02
N ASP A 72 6.49 17.98 -7.51
CA ASP A 72 6.90 19.21 -8.21
C ASP A 72 8.07 19.00 -9.18
N SER A 73 8.73 17.84 -9.12
CA SER A 73 9.84 17.49 -10.01
C SER A 73 9.53 16.24 -10.82
N GLN A 74 10.12 16.17 -12.01
CA GLN A 74 9.93 15.05 -12.92
C GLN A 74 10.53 13.76 -12.34
N GLU A 75 11.65 13.86 -11.61
CA GLU A 75 12.34 12.76 -10.96
C GLU A 75 11.45 12.11 -9.90
N LEU A 76 10.83 12.91 -9.03
CA LEU A 76 9.92 12.41 -8.00
C LEU A 76 8.67 11.77 -8.64
N LYS A 77 8.16 12.36 -9.72
CA LYS A 77 7.03 11.79 -10.47
C LYS A 77 7.36 10.43 -11.08
N ILE A 78 8.54 10.29 -11.69
CA ILE A 78 9.02 9.04 -12.27
C ILE A 78 9.22 7.98 -11.17
N LEU A 79 9.88 8.34 -10.07
CA LEU A 79 10.16 7.45 -8.96
C LEU A 79 8.86 6.90 -8.35
N SER A 80 7.94 7.79 -7.98
CA SER A 80 6.66 7.45 -7.37
C SER A 80 5.81 6.58 -8.31
N ARG A 81 5.75 6.93 -9.61
CA ARG A 81 5.08 6.10 -10.62
C ARG A 81 5.70 4.71 -10.77
N SER A 82 7.02 4.62 -10.74
CA SER A 82 7.73 3.34 -10.86
C SER A 82 7.37 2.42 -9.69
N TYR A 83 7.46 2.94 -8.46
CA TYR A 83 7.07 2.20 -7.26
C TYR A 83 5.60 1.78 -7.28
N ARG A 84 4.69 2.69 -7.63
CA ARG A 84 3.26 2.36 -7.73
C ARG A 84 3.02 1.21 -8.73
N ARG A 85 3.64 1.26 -9.91
CA ARG A 85 3.50 0.19 -10.93
C ARG A 85 4.05 -1.14 -10.44
N HIS A 86 5.18 -1.13 -9.73
CA HIS A 86 5.71 -2.35 -9.12
C HIS A 86 4.70 -2.94 -8.12
N LEU A 87 4.13 -2.12 -7.22
CA LEU A 87 3.13 -2.59 -6.27
C LEU A 87 1.84 -3.08 -6.94
N ASP A 88 1.37 -2.40 -7.99
CA ASP A 88 0.21 -2.85 -8.77
C ASP A 88 0.46 -4.25 -9.38
N TYR A 89 1.67 -4.51 -9.87
CA TYR A 89 2.08 -5.82 -10.36
C TYR A 89 2.11 -6.87 -9.25
N GLU A 90 2.74 -6.58 -8.11
CA GLU A 90 2.79 -7.52 -6.97
C GLU A 90 1.39 -7.86 -6.44
N ILE A 91 0.50 -6.87 -6.37
CA ILE A 91 -0.91 -7.06 -5.97
C ILE A 91 -1.63 -7.97 -6.97
N ALA A 92 -1.42 -7.76 -8.26
CA ALA A 92 -2.01 -8.60 -9.30
C ALA A 92 -1.50 -10.05 -9.20
N ALA A 93 -0.19 -10.24 -9.04
CA ALA A 93 0.43 -11.55 -8.88
C ALA A 93 -0.09 -12.28 -7.63
N ALA A 94 -0.21 -11.58 -6.50
CA ALA A 94 -0.76 -12.14 -5.25
C ALA A 94 -2.23 -12.59 -5.41
N ARG A 95 -3.03 -11.85 -6.19
CA ARG A 95 -4.43 -12.23 -6.49
C ARG A 95 -4.54 -13.45 -7.39
N GLU A 96 -3.55 -13.66 -8.27
CA GLU A 96 -3.47 -14.84 -9.14
C GLU A 96 -2.88 -16.08 -8.42
N GLY A 97 -2.51 -15.97 -7.14
CA GLY A 97 -1.87 -17.05 -6.39
C GLY A 97 -0.43 -17.34 -6.83
N ARG A 98 0.18 -16.44 -7.59
CA ARG A 98 1.58 -16.50 -8.00
C ARG A 98 2.41 -15.75 -6.98
N SER A 99 2.75 -16.41 -5.88
CA SER A 99 3.82 -15.93 -5.01
C SER A 99 5.14 -16.49 -5.54
N ASN A 100 6.05 -15.59 -5.97
CA ASN A 100 7.46 -15.93 -6.21
C ASN A 100 8.17 -16.19 -4.89
#